data_AF-A0A538TU31-F1
#
_entry.id   AF-A0A538TU31-F1
#
_cell.length_a   1.000
_cell.length_b   1.000
_cell.length_c   1.000
_cell.angle_alpha   90.00
_cell.angle_beta   90.00
_cell.angle_gamma   90.00
#
_symmetry.space_group_name_H-M   'P 1'
#
loop_
_entity.id
_entity.type
_entity.pdbx_description
1 polymer ?
#
loop_
_entity_poly.entity_id
_entity_poly.type
_entity_poly.pdbx_seq_one_letter_code
_entity_poly.pdbx_strand_id
1 'polypeptide(L)'
;MVADTPTHERKSIFFLARFERWALPRLAAALPRWVVPDHLTLLGVLAATWIAAAYGLSNRHEAWLWAASAGLLVHWFGDSLDGTLARVRKIERPRYGFYLDHLTDAYSTTAIGIGLGLSPYMLLSVGLAIVIAYLVLSINVYLETHAFGEFQFGYAWMGPTEARVLLIGLNTLALFRPPLPFHVGVVGATIFDVIGVIGALAMAGLLAARVTRNLKRLAAMEPSKN
;
A
#
# COMPACT_ATOMS: atom_id res chain seq x y z
N MET A 1 16.52 -22.49 -28.33
CA MET A 1 16.75 -21.13 -27.77
C MET A 1 15.82 -20.97 -26.58
N VAL A 2 16.34 -21.16 -25.38
CA VAL A 2 15.60 -20.94 -24.13
C VAL A 2 15.54 -19.44 -23.93
N ALA A 3 14.33 -18.88 -23.92
CA ALA A 3 14.12 -17.48 -23.60
C ALA A 3 14.47 -17.28 -22.13
N ASP A 4 15.59 -16.58 -21.90
CA ASP A 4 16.03 -16.15 -20.58
C ASP A 4 14.94 -15.25 -20.00
N THR A 5 14.18 -15.77 -19.05
CA THR A 5 13.15 -14.99 -18.38
C THR A 5 13.88 -14.11 -17.39
N PRO A 6 13.85 -12.76 -17.50
CA PRO A 6 14.55 -11.91 -16.56
C PRO A 6 13.99 -12.20 -15.17
N THR A 7 14.83 -12.81 -14.33
CA THR A 7 14.55 -13.01 -12.92
C THR A 7 14.61 -11.62 -12.29
N HIS A 8 13.46 -10.98 -12.18
CA HIS A 8 13.32 -9.70 -11.49
C HIS A 8 13.64 -9.92 -10.01
N GLU A 9 14.92 -9.79 -9.65
CA GLU A 9 15.40 -9.90 -8.28
C GLU A 9 14.86 -8.71 -7.49
N ARG A 10 13.78 -8.94 -6.73
CA ARG A 10 13.12 -7.95 -5.89
C ARG A 10 14.06 -7.57 -4.73
N LYS A 11 14.97 -6.60 -4.94
CA LYS A 11 15.74 -5.97 -3.86
C LYS A 11 14.83 -5.06 -3.03
N SER A 12 14.00 -5.65 -2.17
CA SER A 12 13.29 -4.89 -1.15
C SER A 12 14.26 -4.48 -0.04
N ILE A 13 14.50 -3.18 0.10
CA ILE A 13 15.35 -2.56 1.14
C ILE A 13 14.50 -2.12 2.34
N PHE A 14 13.32 -2.73 2.53
CA PHE A 14 12.40 -2.33 3.59
C PHE A 14 12.88 -2.84 4.96
N PHE A 15 12.56 -2.09 6.02
CA PHE A 15 12.95 -2.43 7.38
C PHE A 15 12.37 -3.79 7.81
N LEU A 16 11.11 -4.05 7.42
CA LEU A 16 10.43 -5.32 7.71
C LEU A 16 10.66 -6.40 6.64
N ALA A 17 11.32 -6.09 5.52
CA ALA A 17 11.55 -7.07 4.46
C ALA A 17 12.37 -8.28 4.91
N ARG A 18 13.21 -8.16 5.96
CA ARG A 18 13.93 -9.31 6.53
C ARG A 18 12.99 -10.24 7.28
N PHE A 19 12.07 -9.68 8.06
CA PHE A 19 11.07 -10.45 8.78
C PHE A 19 10.10 -11.14 7.81
N GLU A 20 9.61 -10.41 6.81
CA GLU A 20 8.71 -10.97 5.78
C GLU A 20 9.35 -12.10 5.00
N ARG A 21 10.61 -11.95 4.59
CA ARG A 21 11.36 -13.01 3.89
C ARG A 21 11.52 -14.27 4.73
N TRP A 22 11.52 -14.15 6.06
CA TRP A 22 11.55 -15.30 6.96
C TRP A 22 10.16 -15.87 7.25
N ALA A 23 9.16 -15.02 7.53
CA ALA A 23 7.84 -15.45 7.98
C ALA A 23 6.93 -15.92 6.84
N LEU A 24 6.84 -15.16 5.75
CA LEU A 24 5.85 -15.39 4.69
C LEU A 24 5.99 -16.75 3.99
N PRO A 25 7.21 -17.24 3.63
CA PRO A 25 7.34 -18.55 3.01
C PRO A 25 6.92 -19.70 3.93
N ARG A 26 7.16 -19.56 5.25
CA ARG A 26 6.77 -20.56 6.25
C ARG A 26 5.26 -20.61 6.44
N LEU A 27 4.62 -19.44 6.53
CA LEU A 27 3.17 -19.33 6.61
C LEU A 27 2.50 -19.86 5.34
N ALA A 28 3.03 -19.50 4.16
CA ALA A 28 2.53 -19.97 2.88
C ALA A 28 2.66 -21.50 2.73
N ALA A 29 3.76 -22.09 3.21
CA ALA A 29 3.96 -23.55 3.19
C ALA A 29 3.03 -24.30 4.16
N ALA A 30 2.64 -23.65 5.27
CA ALA A 30 1.73 -24.24 6.26
C ALA A 30 0.24 -24.15 5.85
N LEU A 31 -0.10 -23.33 4.85
CA LEU A 31 -1.49 -23.18 4.42
C LEU A 31 -2.06 -24.47 3.81
N PRO A 32 -3.33 -24.82 4.09
CA PRO A 32 -3.99 -25.97 3.48
C PRO A 32 -3.92 -25.96 1.95
N ARG A 33 -3.82 -27.14 1.35
CA ARG A 33 -3.67 -27.30 -0.11
C ARG A 33 -4.81 -26.68 -0.93
N TRP A 34 -6.01 -26.57 -0.37
CA TRP A 34 -7.18 -25.98 -1.04
C TRP A 34 -7.16 -24.43 -1.07
N VAL A 35 -6.34 -23.78 -0.25
CA VAL A 35 -6.20 -22.31 -0.29
C VAL A 35 -5.39 -21.92 -1.51
N VAL A 36 -5.94 -21.11 -2.41
CA VAL A 36 -5.22 -20.57 -3.59
C VAL A 36 -4.96 -19.08 -3.44
N PRO A 37 -3.99 -18.49 -4.19
CA PRO A 37 -3.69 -17.06 -4.13
C PRO A 37 -4.94 -16.17 -4.29
N ASP A 38 -5.83 -16.50 -5.22
CA ASP A 38 -7.03 -15.72 -5.50
C ASP A 38 -7.97 -15.63 -4.25
N HIS A 39 -7.97 -16.64 -3.37
CA HIS A 39 -8.71 -16.58 -2.10
C HIS A 39 -8.09 -15.58 -1.12
N LEU A 40 -6.76 -15.47 -1.11
CA LEU A 40 -6.03 -14.53 -0.27
C LEU A 40 -6.19 -13.09 -0.76
N THR A 41 -6.22 -12.90 -2.08
CA THR A 41 -6.52 -11.60 -2.68
C THR A 41 -7.95 -11.17 -2.37
N LEU A 42 -8.93 -12.08 -2.47
CA LEU A 42 -10.31 -11.81 -2.03
C LEU A 42 -10.38 -11.47 -0.54
N LEU A 43 -9.64 -12.20 0.30
CA LEU A 43 -9.53 -11.91 1.73
C LEU A 43 -8.98 -10.50 1.97
N GLY A 44 -7.98 -10.07 1.22
CA GLY A 44 -7.43 -8.72 1.26
C GLY A 44 -8.49 -7.66 0.94
N VAL A 45 -9.24 -7.84 -0.14
CA VAL A 45 -10.34 -6.93 -0.54
C VAL A 45 -11.40 -6.83 0.55
N LEU A 46 -11.87 -7.97 1.07
CA LEU A 46 -12.87 -7.99 2.15
C LEU A 46 -12.34 -7.33 3.43
N ALA A 47 -11.06 -7.55 3.75
CA ALA A 47 -10.40 -6.90 4.87
C ALA A 47 -10.31 -5.38 4.68
N ALA A 48 -10.02 -4.90 3.46
CA ALA A 48 -10.03 -3.46 3.16
C ALA A 48 -11.41 -2.84 3.37
N THR A 49 -12.47 -3.50 2.89
CA THR A 49 -13.85 -3.08 3.13
C THR A 49 -14.18 -3.07 4.63
N TRP A 50 -13.76 -4.10 5.36
CA TRP A 50 -13.94 -4.16 6.81
C TRP A 50 -13.21 -3.01 7.52
N ILE A 51 -11.96 -2.73 7.19
CA ILE A 51 -11.20 -1.61 7.76
C ILE A 51 -11.94 -0.29 7.53
N ALA A 52 -12.41 -0.05 6.29
CA ALA A 52 -13.16 1.14 5.94
C ALA A 52 -14.44 1.29 6.78
N ALA A 53 -15.20 0.19 6.92
CA ALA A 53 -16.41 0.15 7.74
C ALA A 53 -16.10 0.37 9.23
N ALA A 54 -15.03 -0.24 9.75
CA ALA A 54 -14.59 -0.07 11.14
C ALA A 54 -14.19 1.38 11.43
N TYR A 55 -13.47 2.03 10.53
CA TYR A 55 -13.19 3.47 10.66
C TYR A 55 -14.46 4.31 10.61
N GLY A 56 -15.41 4.02 9.72
CA GLY A 56 -16.71 4.71 9.72
C GLY A 56 -17.48 4.52 11.04
N LEU A 57 -17.46 3.31 11.60
CA LEU A 57 -18.11 2.98 12.87
C LEU A 57 -17.41 3.58 14.09
N SER A 58 -16.14 3.97 13.97
CA SER A 58 -15.39 4.62 15.04
C SER A 58 -15.96 5.98 15.44
N ASN A 59 -16.77 6.60 14.58
CA ASN A 59 -17.59 7.77 14.94
C ASN A 59 -18.57 7.50 16.09
N ARG A 60 -18.98 6.24 16.29
CA ARG A 60 -19.89 5.86 17.38
C ARG A 60 -19.15 5.44 18.63
N HIS A 61 -18.03 4.74 18.49
CA HIS A 61 -17.25 4.22 19.62
C HIS A 61 -15.81 3.95 19.20
N GLU A 62 -14.84 4.43 19.97
CA GLU A 62 -13.41 4.30 19.66
C GLU A 62 -12.92 2.84 19.58
N ALA A 63 -13.57 1.90 20.28
CA ALA A 63 -13.23 0.47 20.22
C ALA A 63 -13.27 -0.12 18.80
N TRP A 64 -13.95 0.50 17.84
CA TRP A 64 -13.88 0.09 16.43
C TRP A 64 -12.48 0.25 15.83
N LEU A 65 -11.58 1.02 16.45
CA LEU A 65 -10.16 1.05 16.09
C LEU A 65 -9.45 -0.29 16.33
N TRP A 66 -9.90 -1.10 17.30
CA TRP A 66 -9.41 -2.48 17.44
C TRP A 66 -9.85 -3.34 16.26
N ALA A 67 -11.09 -3.18 15.80
CA ALA A 67 -11.61 -3.87 14.63
C ALA A 67 -10.86 -3.43 13.35
N ALA A 68 -10.57 -2.13 13.20
CA ALA A 68 -9.76 -1.62 12.10
C ALA A 68 -8.32 -2.19 12.15
N SER A 69 -7.72 -2.26 13.33
CA SER A 69 -6.37 -2.82 13.51
C SER A 69 -6.33 -4.33 13.23
N ALA A 70 -7.34 -5.08 13.66
CA ALA A 70 -7.50 -6.49 13.30
C ALA A 70 -7.67 -6.66 11.79
N GLY A 71 -8.49 -5.82 11.16
CA GLY A 71 -8.65 -5.77 9.72
C GLY A 71 -7.34 -5.51 8.98
N LEU A 72 -6.49 -4.59 9.47
CA LEU A 72 -5.16 -4.31 8.88
C LEU A 72 -4.24 -5.53 8.92
N LEU A 73 -4.31 -6.35 9.99
CA LEU A 73 -3.57 -7.61 10.08
C LEU A 73 -4.09 -8.65 9.08
N VAL A 74 -5.40 -8.79 8.95
CA VAL A 74 -6.03 -9.70 7.97
C VAL A 74 -5.72 -9.26 6.54
N HIS A 75 -5.76 -7.95 6.28
CA HIS A 75 -5.38 -7.37 4.99
C HIS A 75 -3.93 -7.66 4.67
N TRP A 76 -3.01 -7.39 5.60
CA TRP A 76 -1.59 -7.72 5.44
C TRP A 76 -1.38 -9.21 5.15
N PHE A 77 -2.12 -10.08 5.85
CA PHE A 77 -2.05 -11.51 5.63
C PHE A 77 -2.47 -11.91 4.19
N GLY A 78 -3.61 -11.40 3.71
CA GLY A 78 -4.06 -11.68 2.33
C GLY A 78 -3.07 -11.19 1.27
N ASP A 79 -2.74 -9.90 1.33
CA ASP A 79 -1.89 -9.17 0.39
C ASP A 79 -0.42 -9.64 0.37
N SER A 80 0.12 -10.06 1.52
CA SER A 80 1.53 -10.49 1.60
C SER A 80 1.70 -11.98 1.27
N LEU A 81 0.68 -12.80 1.53
CA LEU A 81 0.75 -14.23 1.28
C LEU A 81 0.30 -14.61 -0.14
N ASP A 82 -0.52 -13.85 -0.85
CA ASP A 82 -1.04 -14.28 -2.16
C ASP A 82 0.08 -14.56 -3.18
N GLY A 83 0.97 -13.61 -3.42
CA GLY A 83 2.12 -13.75 -4.29
C GLY A 83 3.17 -14.69 -3.70
N THR A 84 3.31 -14.74 -2.38
CA THR A 84 4.25 -15.67 -1.73
C THR A 84 3.81 -17.12 -1.89
N LEU A 85 2.51 -17.38 -1.75
CA LEU A 85 1.89 -18.68 -1.94
C LEU A 85 2.00 -19.13 -3.39
N ALA A 86 1.78 -18.22 -4.35
CA ALA A 86 1.97 -18.50 -5.77
C ALA A 86 3.41 -18.97 -6.06
N ARG A 87 4.41 -18.30 -5.47
CA ARG A 87 5.83 -18.67 -5.60
C ARG A 87 6.18 -20.00 -4.94
N VAL A 88 5.77 -20.19 -3.68
CA VAL A 88 6.03 -21.43 -2.93
C VAL A 88 5.44 -22.65 -3.64
N ARG A 89 4.26 -22.49 -4.23
CA ARG A 89 3.56 -23.55 -4.95
C ARG A 89 3.91 -23.65 -6.44
N LYS A 90 4.73 -22.74 -6.97
CA LYS A 90 5.12 -22.65 -8.39
C LYS A 90 3.91 -22.58 -9.33
N ILE A 91 2.87 -21.86 -8.93
CA ILE A 91 1.64 -21.62 -9.71
C ILE A 91 1.48 -20.14 -10.09
N GLU A 92 2.60 -19.46 -10.24
CA GLU A 92 2.66 -18.03 -10.56
C GLU A 92 1.98 -17.75 -11.90
N ARG A 93 1.14 -16.72 -11.92
CA ARG A 93 0.51 -16.22 -13.14
C ARG A 93 0.94 -14.76 -13.34
N PRO A 94 2.09 -14.49 -13.97
CA PRO A 94 2.73 -13.18 -13.94
C PRO A 94 1.81 -12.03 -14.40
N ARG A 95 1.10 -12.19 -15.52
CA ARG A 95 0.20 -11.15 -16.05
C ARG A 95 -1.10 -11.01 -15.25
N TYR A 96 -1.72 -12.14 -14.92
CA TYR A 96 -2.99 -12.17 -14.19
C TYR A 96 -2.81 -11.66 -12.76
N GLY A 97 -1.81 -12.18 -12.05
CA GLY A 97 -1.46 -11.75 -10.70
C GLY A 97 -1.06 -10.29 -10.67
N PHE A 98 -0.26 -9.83 -11.63
CA PHE A 98 0.09 -8.40 -11.74
C PHE A 98 -1.15 -7.51 -11.87
N TYR A 99 -2.06 -7.82 -12.80
CA TYR A 99 -3.28 -7.04 -12.99
C TYR A 99 -4.17 -7.04 -11.74
N LEU A 100 -4.38 -8.21 -11.15
CA LEU A 100 -5.22 -8.36 -9.98
C LEU A 100 -4.64 -7.61 -8.77
N ASP A 101 -3.36 -7.81 -8.47
CA ASP A 101 -2.62 -7.15 -7.38
C ASP A 101 -2.74 -5.63 -7.44
N HIS A 102 -2.53 -5.03 -8.63
CA HIS A 102 -2.62 -3.57 -8.80
C HIS A 102 -4.05 -3.07 -8.61
N LEU A 103 -5.04 -3.79 -9.12
CA LEU A 103 -6.44 -3.40 -8.98
C LEU A 103 -6.89 -3.51 -7.51
N THR A 104 -6.51 -4.57 -6.83
CA THR A 104 -6.86 -4.78 -5.41
C THR A 104 -6.12 -3.81 -4.50
N ASP A 105 -4.88 -3.46 -4.80
CA ASP A 105 -4.12 -2.47 -4.05
C ASP A 105 -4.70 -1.06 -4.21
N ALA A 106 -5.09 -0.66 -5.42
CA ALA A 106 -5.79 0.60 -5.68
C ALA A 106 -7.15 0.66 -4.95
N TYR A 107 -7.92 -0.42 -5.00
CA TYR A 107 -9.17 -0.54 -4.25
C TYR A 107 -8.93 -0.40 -2.75
N SER A 108 -7.97 -1.17 -2.21
CA SER A 108 -7.71 -1.24 -0.78
C SER A 108 -7.21 0.08 -0.22
N THR A 109 -6.30 0.74 -0.93
CA THR A 109 -5.83 2.08 -0.59
C THR A 109 -6.99 3.09 -0.58
N THR A 110 -7.86 3.03 -1.58
CA THR A 110 -9.05 3.90 -1.67
C THR A 110 -10.01 3.65 -0.50
N ALA A 111 -10.34 2.40 -0.22
CA ALA A 111 -11.26 2.01 0.84
C ALA A 111 -10.73 2.45 2.22
N ILE A 112 -9.46 2.14 2.52
CA ILE A 112 -8.82 2.49 3.80
C ILE A 112 -8.70 4.02 3.93
N GLY A 113 -8.26 4.72 2.88
CA GLY A 113 -8.10 6.17 2.91
C GLY A 113 -9.42 6.92 3.08
N ILE A 114 -10.48 6.50 2.38
CA ILE A 114 -11.83 7.05 2.57
C ILE A 114 -12.35 6.73 3.98
N GLY A 115 -12.20 5.49 4.43
CA GLY A 115 -12.63 5.07 5.77
C GLY A 115 -11.98 5.93 6.85
N LEU A 116 -10.66 6.11 6.79
CA LEU A 116 -9.91 6.93 7.73
C LEU A 116 -10.32 8.42 7.64
N GLY A 117 -10.52 8.95 6.43
CA GLY A 117 -10.99 10.33 6.22
C GLY A 117 -12.44 10.60 6.65
N LEU A 118 -13.27 9.55 6.76
CA LEU A 118 -14.62 9.61 7.32
C LEU A 118 -14.65 9.35 8.83
N SER A 119 -13.51 9.06 9.44
CA SER A 119 -13.37 8.84 10.87
C SER A 119 -13.13 10.17 11.61
N PRO A 120 -13.33 10.24 12.93
CA PRO A 120 -13.02 11.46 13.70
C PRO A 120 -11.51 11.71 13.84
N TYR A 121 -10.68 10.81 13.30
CA TYR A 121 -9.24 10.82 13.48
C TYR A 121 -8.48 11.49 12.35
N MET A 122 -9.06 11.67 11.16
CA MET A 122 -8.38 12.33 10.03
C MET A 122 -9.39 13.07 9.17
N LEU A 123 -9.02 14.25 8.70
CA LEU A 123 -9.79 15.02 7.74
C LEU A 123 -9.91 14.26 6.42
N LEU A 124 -11.13 14.25 5.87
CA LEU A 124 -11.41 13.63 4.58
C LEU A 124 -10.49 14.17 3.47
N SER A 125 -10.18 15.47 3.48
CA SER A 125 -9.28 16.09 2.51
C SER A 125 -7.87 15.51 2.59
N VAL A 126 -7.35 15.21 3.79
CA VAL A 126 -6.04 14.59 3.99
C VAL A 126 -6.07 13.13 3.55
N GLY A 127 -7.10 12.38 3.95
CA GLY A 127 -7.29 10.99 3.50
C GLY A 127 -7.32 10.87 1.97
N LEU A 128 -8.09 11.75 1.30
CA LEU A 128 -8.15 11.81 -0.16
C LEU A 128 -6.82 12.25 -0.78
N ALA A 129 -6.10 13.21 -0.18
CA ALA A 129 -4.79 13.63 -0.68
C ALA A 129 -3.78 12.47 -0.69
N ILE A 130 -3.78 11.62 0.36
CA ILE A 130 -2.96 10.41 0.42
C ILE A 130 -3.35 9.44 -0.70
N VAL A 131 -4.66 9.16 -0.86
CA VAL A 131 -5.16 8.24 -1.89
C VAL A 131 -4.77 8.73 -3.29
N ILE A 132 -4.99 10.01 -3.59
CA ILE A 132 -4.65 10.60 -4.89
C ILE A 132 -3.14 10.53 -5.13
N ALA A 133 -2.33 10.95 -4.17
CA ALA A 133 -0.87 10.90 -4.29
C ALA A 133 -0.36 9.47 -4.54
N TYR A 134 -0.94 8.48 -3.85
CA TYR A 134 -0.63 7.07 -4.05
C TYR A 134 -1.02 6.59 -5.46
N LEU A 135 -2.25 6.85 -5.90
CA LEU A 135 -2.74 6.40 -7.19
C LEU A 135 -1.94 7.01 -8.35
N VAL A 136 -1.59 8.30 -8.28
CA VAL A 136 -0.75 8.95 -9.30
C VAL A 136 0.66 8.35 -9.31
N LEU A 137 1.24 8.07 -8.14
CA LEU A 137 2.53 7.39 -8.04
C LEU A 137 2.48 5.98 -8.64
N SER A 138 1.41 5.22 -8.36
CA SER A 138 1.17 3.89 -8.93
C SER A 138 1.03 3.94 -10.46
N ILE A 139 0.30 4.92 -11.00
CA ILE A 139 0.21 5.14 -12.45
C ILE A 139 1.59 5.43 -13.04
N ASN A 140 2.41 6.26 -12.40
CA ASN A 140 3.77 6.54 -12.87
C ASN A 140 4.64 5.27 -12.86
N VAL A 141 4.53 4.41 -11.85
CA VAL A 141 5.22 3.10 -11.82
C VAL A 141 4.80 2.20 -12.99
N TYR A 142 3.50 2.20 -13.33
CA TYR A 142 2.99 1.49 -14.49
C TYR A 142 3.58 2.03 -15.80
N LEU A 143 3.59 3.36 -15.97
CA LEU A 143 4.17 4.01 -17.15
C LEU A 143 5.67 3.74 -17.27
N GLU A 144 6.41 3.77 -16.16
CA GLU A 144 7.84 3.40 -16.11
C GLU A 144 8.06 1.96 -16.62
N THR A 145 7.24 1.03 -16.13
CA THR A 145 7.31 -0.39 -16.51
C THR A 145 7.08 -0.55 -18.01
N HIS A 146 6.09 0.16 -18.56
CA HIS A 146 5.76 0.07 -19.97
C HIS A 146 6.80 0.78 -20.87
N ALA A 147 7.26 1.97 -20.48
CA ALA A 147 8.17 2.78 -21.27
C ALA A 147 9.61 2.25 -21.28
N PHE A 148 10.09 1.69 -20.16
CA PHE A 148 11.49 1.25 -20.05
C PHE A 148 11.67 -0.26 -20.07
N GLY A 149 10.61 -1.06 -19.97
CA GLY A 149 10.70 -2.53 -19.87
C GLY A 149 11.40 -3.04 -18.60
N GLU A 150 11.88 -2.15 -17.74
CA GLU A 150 12.56 -2.43 -16.48
C GLU A 150 11.61 -2.17 -15.32
N PHE A 151 11.17 -3.23 -14.65
CA PHE A 151 10.38 -3.11 -13.42
C PHE A 151 11.29 -2.70 -12.26
N GLN A 152 11.55 -1.40 -12.09
CA GLN A 152 12.28 -0.92 -10.91
C GLN A 152 11.30 -0.68 -9.75
N PHE A 153 11.13 -1.70 -8.89
CA PHE A 153 10.60 -1.57 -7.52
C PHE A 153 11.60 -0.80 -6.62
N GLY A 154 12.07 0.37 -7.06
CA GLY A 154 12.87 1.29 -6.25
C GLY A 154 11.95 2.08 -5.33
N TYR A 155 11.33 1.43 -4.36
CA TYR A 155 10.55 2.15 -3.37
C TYR A 155 11.48 2.98 -2.49
N ALA A 156 10.99 4.18 -2.17
CA ALA A 156 11.40 4.91 -1.00
C ALA A 156 11.28 4.02 0.25
N TRP A 157 11.88 4.46 1.34
CA TRP A 157 12.25 3.74 2.55
C TRP A 157 11.08 3.13 3.36
N MET A 158 9.84 3.26 2.87
CA MET A 158 8.60 2.80 3.51
C MET A 158 7.75 2.02 2.50
N GLY A 159 7.49 0.74 2.80
CA GLY A 159 6.63 -0.14 2.00
C GLY A 159 5.20 -0.24 2.55
N PRO A 160 4.32 -1.02 1.88
CA PRO A 160 2.94 -1.24 2.32
C PRO A 160 2.83 -1.80 3.74
N THR A 161 3.78 -2.65 4.14
CA THR A 161 3.82 -3.24 5.48
C THR A 161 4.18 -2.22 6.55
N GLU A 162 5.17 -1.36 6.32
CA GLU A 162 5.49 -0.27 7.23
C GLU A 162 4.31 0.68 7.42
N ALA A 163 3.59 1.00 6.33
CA ALA A 163 2.39 1.83 6.40
C ALA A 163 1.29 1.19 7.26
N ARG A 164 1.06 -0.12 7.14
CA ARG A 164 0.09 -0.86 7.98
C ARG A 164 0.50 -0.89 9.45
N VAL A 165 1.78 -1.13 9.74
CA VAL A 165 2.32 -1.09 11.11
C VAL A 165 2.17 0.31 11.72
N LEU A 166 2.46 1.36 10.95
CA LEU A 166 2.24 2.74 11.37
C LEU A 166 0.77 2.97 11.71
N LEU A 167 -0.16 2.57 10.84
CA LEU A 167 -1.60 2.72 11.08
C LEU A 167 -2.07 1.95 12.32
N ILE A 168 -1.60 0.71 12.54
CA ILE A 168 -1.92 -0.04 13.76
C ILE A 168 -1.39 0.69 15.00
N GLY A 169 -0.16 1.21 14.94
CA GLY A 169 0.43 2.00 16.02
C GLY A 169 -0.36 3.27 16.31
N LEU A 170 -0.80 3.97 15.27
CA LEU A 170 -1.63 5.18 15.40
C LEU A 170 -3.02 4.87 15.97
N ASN A 171 -3.69 3.82 15.48
CA ASN A 171 -4.97 3.36 16.02
C ASN A 171 -4.84 3.00 17.52
N THR A 172 -3.75 2.30 17.88
CA THR A 172 -3.46 1.94 19.26
C THR A 172 -3.23 3.18 20.12
N LEU A 173 -2.44 4.13 19.64
CA LEU A 173 -2.19 5.39 20.34
C LEU A 173 -3.49 6.17 20.55
N ALA A 174 -4.34 6.25 19.53
CA ALA A 174 -5.63 6.96 19.60
C ALA A 174 -6.59 6.35 20.64
N LEU A 175 -6.50 5.05 20.91
CA LEU A 175 -7.27 4.38 21.96
C LEU A 175 -6.77 4.71 23.37
N PHE A 176 -5.45 4.84 23.58
CA PHE A 176 -4.89 5.16 24.89
C PHE A 176 -4.88 6.67 25.18
N ARG A 177 -4.76 7.47 24.13
CA ARG A 177 -4.73 8.93 24.15
C ARG A 177 -5.54 9.40 22.95
N PRO A 178 -6.83 9.74 23.13
CA PRO A 178 -7.62 10.34 22.07
C PRO A 178 -6.81 11.49 21.45
N PRO A 179 -6.61 11.50 20.12
CA PRO A 179 -5.74 12.49 19.51
C PRO A 179 -6.27 13.87 19.85
N LEU A 180 -5.44 14.67 20.51
CA LEU A 180 -5.80 16.00 20.94
C LEU A 180 -6.12 16.83 19.69
N PRO A 181 -7.39 17.20 19.45
CA PRO A 181 -7.72 18.03 18.32
C PRO A 181 -7.09 19.40 18.56
N PHE A 182 -6.22 19.82 17.65
CA PHE A 182 -5.69 21.18 17.63
C PHE A 182 -6.34 21.95 16.49
N HIS A 183 -6.49 23.25 16.66
CA HIS A 183 -7.12 24.10 15.67
C HIS A 183 -6.05 24.75 14.80
N VAL A 184 -6.12 24.53 13.48
CA VAL A 184 -5.38 25.32 12.49
C VAL A 184 -6.36 26.34 11.92
N GLY A 185 -6.43 27.50 12.55
CA GLY A 185 -7.47 28.49 12.26
C GLY A 185 -8.85 27.95 12.64
N VAL A 186 -9.73 27.76 11.66
CA VAL A 186 -11.11 27.27 11.85
C VAL A 186 -11.23 25.75 11.72
N VAL A 187 -10.18 25.09 11.23
CA VAL A 187 -10.20 23.64 10.97
C VAL A 187 -9.63 22.89 12.17
N GLY A 188 -10.42 21.99 12.75
CA GLY A 188 -9.93 21.00 13.71
C GLY A 188 -9.07 19.96 13.00
N ALA A 189 -7.84 19.78 13.45
CA ALA A 189 -6.87 18.84 12.91
C ALA A 189 -6.30 17.96 14.04
N THR A 190 -5.77 16.82 13.65
CA THR A 190 -5.18 15.83 14.55
C THR A 190 -3.74 15.53 14.15
N ILE A 191 -3.05 14.74 14.98
CA ILE A 191 -1.71 14.26 14.63
C ILE A 191 -1.71 13.35 13.39
N PHE A 192 -2.82 12.68 13.11
CA PHE A 192 -2.97 11.84 11.92
C PHE A 192 -2.98 12.71 10.67
N ASP A 193 -3.60 13.90 10.72
CA ASP A 193 -3.59 14.84 9.61
C ASP A 193 -2.18 15.33 9.27
N VAL A 194 -1.37 15.63 10.28
CA VAL A 194 0.03 16.04 10.10
C VAL A 194 0.83 14.93 9.43
N ILE A 195 0.73 13.70 9.96
CA ILE A 195 1.42 12.53 9.39
C ILE A 195 0.93 12.27 7.96
N GLY A 196 -0.37 12.39 7.73
CA GLY A 196 -1.01 12.21 6.42
C GLY A 196 -0.54 13.21 5.38
N VAL A 197 -0.50 14.50 5.74
CA VAL A 197 0.02 15.57 4.88
C VAL A 197 1.49 15.37 4.58
N ILE A 198 2.32 15.03 5.57
CA ILE A 198 3.74 14.72 5.37
C ILE A 198 3.88 13.53 4.39
N GLY A 199 3.09 12.48 4.57
CA GLY A 199 3.09 11.31 3.68
C GLY A 199 2.68 11.67 2.25
N ALA A 200 1.62 12.45 2.07
CA ALA A 200 1.17 12.91 0.76
C ALA A 200 2.24 13.77 0.06
N LEU A 201 2.86 14.71 0.78
CA LEU A 201 3.95 15.54 0.26
C LEU A 201 5.19 14.72 -0.11
N ALA A 202 5.54 13.72 0.71
CA ALA A 202 6.64 12.82 0.41
C ALA A 202 6.40 12.01 -0.87
N MET A 203 5.19 11.49 -1.07
CA MET A 203 4.79 10.80 -2.30
C MET A 203 4.82 11.73 -3.52
N ALA A 204 4.34 12.97 -3.38
CA ALA A 204 4.39 13.97 -4.44
C ALA A 204 5.83 14.36 -4.82
N GLY A 205 6.71 14.53 -3.82
CA GLY A 205 8.13 14.79 -4.05
C GLY A 205 8.84 13.63 -4.74
N LEU A 206 8.53 12.38 -4.34
CA LEU A 206 9.03 11.18 -4.99
C LEU A 206 8.57 11.09 -6.46
N LEU A 207 7.29 11.38 -6.72
CA LEU A 207 6.74 11.43 -8.06
C LEU A 207 7.47 12.46 -8.92
N ALA A 208 7.64 13.70 -8.43
CA ALA A 208 8.36 14.74 -9.16
C ALA A 208 9.80 14.35 -9.49
N ALA A 209 10.52 13.75 -8.54
CA ALA A 209 11.87 13.23 -8.75
C ALA A 209 11.90 12.10 -9.80
N ARG A 210 10.91 11.20 -9.78
CA ARG A 210 10.78 10.13 -10.77
C ARG A 210 10.50 10.67 -12.16
N VAL A 211 9.48 11.52 -12.31
CA VAL A 211 9.10 12.12 -13.59
C VAL A 211 10.28 12.87 -14.20
N THR A 212 10.97 13.72 -13.42
CA THR A 212 12.14 14.47 -13.92
C THR A 212 13.27 13.55 -14.37
N ARG A 213 13.57 12.47 -13.62
CA ARG A 213 14.59 11.48 -14.00
C ARG A 213 14.18 10.70 -15.26
N ASN A 214 12.93 10.28 -15.35
CA ASN A 214 12.42 9.49 -16.47
C ASN A 214 12.38 10.31 -17.75
N LEU A 215 11.91 11.57 -17.69
CA LEU A 215 11.92 12.48 -18.83
C LEU A 215 13.34 12.76 -19.31
N LYS A 216 14.31 12.95 -18.40
CA LYS A 216 15.73 13.09 -18.80
C LYS A 216 16.26 11.83 -19.48
N ARG A 217 15.93 10.64 -18.97
CA ARG A 217 16.33 9.35 -19.54
C ARG A 217 15.72 9.16 -20.93
N LEU A 218 14.43 9.43 -21.09
CA LEU A 218 13.73 9.34 -22.37
C LEU A 218 14.25 10.36 -23.38
N ALA A 219 14.47 11.62 -22.98
CA ALA A 219 15.03 12.64 -23.86
C ALA A 219 16.45 12.29 -24.34
N ALA A 220 17.23 11.56 -23.55
CA ALA A 220 18.53 11.05 -23.97
C ALA A 220 18.43 9.86 -24.93
N MET A 221 17.41 9.00 -24.77
CA MET A 221 17.14 7.87 -25.68
C MET A 221 16.51 8.33 -27.01
N GLU A 222 15.65 9.34 -26.94
CA GLU A 222 14.88 9.89 -28.05
C GLU A 222 15.08 11.42 -28.11
N PRO A 223 16.26 11.89 -28.56
CA PRO A 223 16.54 13.31 -28.63
C PRO A 223 15.56 14.02 -29.57
N SER A 224 15.10 15.20 -29.13
CA SER A 224 14.20 16.04 -29.93
C SER A 224 14.82 16.33 -31.29
N LYS A 225 14.04 16.20 -32.36
CA LYS A 225 14.46 16.49 -33.74
C LYS A 225 14.49 17.99 -34.07
N ASN A 226 14.79 18.84 -33.09
CA ASN A 226 14.87 20.29 -33.27
C ASN A 226 16.32 20.75 -33.27
#